data_AF-A0A2Z3I2Q9-F1
#
_entry.id   AF-A0A2Z3I2Q9-F1
#
_cell.length_a   1.000
_cell.length_b   1.000
_cell.length_c   1.000
_cell.angle_alpha   90.00
_cell.angle_beta   90.00
_cell.angle_gamma   90.00
#
_symmetry.space_group_name_H-M   'P 1'
#
loop_
_entity.id
_entity.type
_entity.pdbx_description
1 polymer ?
#
loop_
_entity_poly.entity_id
_entity_poly.type
_entity_poly.pdbx_seq_one_letter_code
_entity_poly.pdbx_strand_id
1 'polypeptide(L)'
;MMFRSILIAACLALSAATAHAVTPRPGAGDPRIHFVDYDPFVVVELKGALRHQLTVEFDPSERIENVAIGDSLAWQVTPNRRANLLFLKPMARRPQTNMTVVTNLRRYNFQLTALGQPVRGMPFTVRFVYAAPVAVVESAPPPDPPPEVRNAAYAFQGSRALLPVRIFDDGRDTYFAFRSDEDLPAVFAIDSDGAESVVNLRLRDGFFVADRIARGFVLRRGGDITRVFNEGFRQSETSQVPEKPRSFWRR
;
A
#
# COMPACT_ATOMS: atom_id res chain seq x y z
N MET A 1 31.46 32.54 -61.62
CA MET A 1 30.93 32.54 -60.24
C MET A 1 30.40 31.15 -59.94
N MET A 2 31.10 30.37 -59.11
CA MET A 2 30.76 28.98 -58.80
C MET A 2 30.67 28.85 -57.27
N PHE A 3 29.45 28.75 -56.74
CA PHE A 3 29.23 28.47 -55.32
C PHE A 3 29.34 26.97 -55.09
N ARG A 4 30.38 26.55 -54.36
CA ARG A 4 30.53 25.19 -53.84
C ARG A 4 29.92 25.13 -52.44
N SER A 5 28.74 24.53 -52.33
CA SER A 5 28.14 24.18 -51.04
C SER A 5 28.86 22.97 -50.45
N ILE A 6 29.50 23.15 -49.29
CA ILE A 6 30.08 22.07 -48.49
C ILE A 6 29.01 21.61 -47.50
N LEU A 7 28.49 20.40 -47.68
CA LEU A 7 27.67 19.71 -46.68
C LEU A 7 28.60 19.03 -45.67
N ILE A 8 28.66 19.54 -44.45
CA ILE A 8 29.28 18.87 -43.30
C ILE A 8 28.20 17.95 -42.70
N ALA A 9 28.34 16.64 -42.91
CA ALA A 9 27.55 15.64 -42.21
C ALA A 9 28.14 15.45 -40.80
N ALA A 10 27.45 15.98 -39.78
CA ALA A 10 27.77 15.72 -38.38
C ALA A 10 27.23 14.33 -37.99
N CYS A 11 28.11 13.33 -37.90
CA CYS A 11 27.78 12.04 -37.29
C CYS A 11 27.64 12.21 -35.77
N LEU A 12 26.40 12.29 -35.29
CA LEU A 12 26.08 12.08 -33.87
C LEU A 12 26.30 10.60 -33.53
N ALA A 13 27.46 10.28 -32.94
CA ALA A 13 27.67 8.97 -32.33
C ALA A 13 26.85 8.89 -31.04
N LEU A 14 25.68 8.28 -31.09
CA LEU A 14 24.96 7.84 -29.89
C LEU A 14 25.82 6.75 -29.22
N SER A 15 26.55 7.13 -28.16
CA SER A 15 27.17 6.15 -27.26
C SER A 15 26.04 5.46 -26.50
N ALA A 16 25.63 4.28 -26.98
CA ALA A 16 24.78 3.39 -26.21
C ALA A 16 25.62 2.91 -25.01
N ALA A 17 25.29 3.38 -23.81
CA ALA A 17 25.89 2.86 -22.59
C ALA A 17 25.61 1.36 -22.52
N THR A 18 26.65 0.55 -22.63
CA THR A 18 26.54 -0.90 -22.45
C THR A 18 26.15 -1.15 -21.00
N ALA A 19 24.92 -1.63 -20.78
CA ALA A 19 24.44 -2.00 -19.46
C ALA A 19 25.26 -3.21 -18.97
N HIS A 20 26.31 -2.93 -18.19
CA HIS A 20 27.12 -3.96 -17.55
C HIS A 20 26.50 -4.35 -16.21
N ALA A 21 26.65 -5.61 -15.83
CA ALA A 21 26.27 -6.08 -14.51
C ALA A 21 27.05 -5.31 -13.43
N VAL A 22 26.36 -4.89 -12.37
CA VAL A 22 26.95 -4.13 -11.27
C VAL A 22 27.70 -5.07 -10.35
N THR A 23 28.98 -4.76 -10.08
CA THR A 23 29.81 -5.52 -9.15
C THR A 23 29.65 -5.01 -7.72
N PRO A 24 29.32 -5.88 -6.74
CA PRO A 24 29.26 -5.51 -5.32
C PRO A 24 30.61 -5.00 -4.80
N ARG A 25 30.58 -3.97 -3.95
CA ARG A 25 31.77 -3.24 -3.48
C ARG A 25 32.09 -3.56 -2.02
N PRO A 26 33.38 -3.64 -1.61
CA PRO A 26 33.75 -3.80 -0.20
C PRO A 26 33.12 -2.75 0.70
N GLY A 27 32.62 -3.15 1.87
CA GLY A 27 32.15 -2.23 2.90
C GLY A 27 33.29 -1.64 3.74
N ALA A 28 32.93 -0.76 4.68
CA ALA A 28 33.88 -0.12 5.59
C ALA A 28 34.46 -1.05 6.68
N GLY A 29 33.81 -2.20 6.92
CA GLY A 29 34.27 -3.22 7.87
C GLY A 29 35.26 -4.21 7.24
N ASP A 30 35.02 -5.51 7.42
CA ASP A 30 35.81 -6.54 6.72
C ASP A 30 35.62 -6.37 5.20
N PRO A 31 36.70 -6.22 4.42
CA PRO A 31 36.62 -5.94 2.98
C PRO A 31 36.03 -7.11 2.17
N ARG A 32 35.80 -8.27 2.78
CA ARG A 32 35.16 -9.44 2.17
C ARG A 32 33.65 -9.47 2.43
N ILE A 33 33.10 -8.44 3.08
CA ILE A 33 31.66 -8.18 3.14
C ILE A 33 31.37 -7.05 2.15
N HIS A 34 30.70 -7.39 1.06
CA HIS A 34 30.39 -6.46 -0.02
C HIS A 34 28.94 -5.98 0.07
N PHE A 35 28.71 -4.79 -0.49
CA PHE A 35 27.42 -4.12 -0.55
C PHE A 35 27.08 -3.75 -1.99
N VAL A 36 25.79 -3.75 -2.30
CA VAL A 36 25.24 -3.29 -3.57
C VAL A 36 23.90 -2.61 -3.33
N ASP A 37 23.67 -1.46 -3.96
CA ASP A 37 22.37 -0.78 -3.89
C ASP A 37 21.33 -1.60 -4.66
N TYR A 38 20.16 -1.81 -4.07
CA TYR A 38 19.07 -2.50 -4.73
C TYR A 38 18.46 -1.63 -5.83
N ASP A 39 18.47 -2.14 -7.05
CA ASP A 39 17.75 -1.58 -8.19
C ASP A 39 17.03 -2.73 -8.94
N PRO A 40 15.68 -2.67 -9.10
CA PRO A 40 14.92 -3.73 -9.76
C PRO A 40 15.25 -3.91 -11.26
N PHE A 41 15.95 -2.95 -11.88
CA PHE A 41 16.29 -2.94 -13.30
C PHE A 41 17.76 -3.29 -13.58
N VAL A 42 18.53 -3.64 -12.55
CA VAL A 42 19.95 -3.93 -12.67
C VAL A 42 20.23 -5.43 -12.48
N VAL A 43 21.26 -5.91 -13.18
CA VAL A 43 21.83 -7.25 -12.98
C VAL A 43 23.05 -7.13 -12.08
N VAL A 44 23.14 -7.96 -11.05
CA VAL A 44 24.28 -7.98 -10.11
C VAL A 44 25.25 -9.10 -10.46
N GLU A 45 26.53 -8.79 -10.58
CA GLU A 45 27.58 -9.78 -10.86
C GLU A 45 28.03 -10.47 -9.55
N LEU A 46 27.93 -11.80 -9.50
CA LEU A 46 28.43 -12.62 -8.41
C LEU A 46 29.52 -13.58 -8.90
N LYS A 47 30.73 -13.40 -8.37
CA LYS A 47 31.88 -14.29 -8.63
C LYS A 47 32.04 -15.25 -7.47
N GLY A 48 31.83 -16.53 -7.73
CA GLY A 48 32.12 -17.61 -6.79
C GLY A 48 33.41 -18.31 -7.16
N ALA A 49 34.06 -18.98 -6.20
CA ALA A 49 35.17 -19.89 -6.47
C ALA A 49 34.93 -21.27 -5.86
N LEU A 50 35.54 -22.30 -6.45
CA LEU A 50 35.60 -23.62 -5.83
C LEU A 50 36.18 -23.52 -4.41
N ARG A 51 35.62 -24.30 -3.48
CA ARG A 51 35.98 -24.33 -2.05
C ARG A 51 35.70 -23.02 -1.30
N HIS A 52 34.97 -22.08 -1.92
CA HIS A 52 34.57 -20.81 -1.32
C HIS A 52 33.05 -20.66 -1.39
N GLN A 53 32.41 -20.50 -0.24
CA GLN A 53 30.98 -20.25 -0.16
C GLN A 53 30.73 -18.74 -0.24
N LEU A 54 29.80 -18.35 -1.10
CA LEU A 54 29.27 -17.00 -1.17
C LEU A 54 27.88 -16.98 -0.52
N THR A 55 27.62 -16.01 0.35
CA THR A 55 26.30 -15.75 0.92
C THR A 55 25.73 -14.47 0.33
N VAL A 56 24.50 -14.53 -0.16
CA VAL A 56 23.70 -13.33 -0.47
C VAL A 56 22.72 -13.12 0.68
N GLU A 57 22.74 -11.92 1.27
CA GLU A 57 21.87 -11.52 2.37
C GLU A 57 20.87 -10.48 1.86
N PHE A 58 19.59 -10.87 1.90
CA PHE A 58 18.46 -10.00 1.58
C PHE A 58 17.95 -9.28 2.83
N ASP A 59 17.03 -8.34 2.64
CA ASP A 59 16.36 -7.64 3.73
C ASP A 59 15.84 -8.63 4.79
N PRO A 60 15.97 -8.34 6.10
CA PRO A 60 15.42 -9.21 7.15
C PRO A 60 13.91 -9.46 7.05
N SER A 61 13.16 -8.59 6.37
CA SER A 61 11.72 -8.72 6.10
C SER A 61 11.40 -9.54 4.84
N GLU A 62 12.41 -9.88 4.03
CA GLU A 62 12.23 -10.71 2.84
C GLU A 62 12.25 -12.21 3.14
N ARG A 63 11.44 -12.93 2.37
CA ARG A 63 11.38 -14.38 2.32
C ARG A 63 11.49 -14.84 0.88
N ILE A 64 12.53 -15.61 0.58
CA ILE A 64 12.76 -16.25 -0.72
C ILE A 64 11.62 -17.22 -0.97
N GLU A 65 10.94 -17.02 -2.10
CA GLU A 65 9.87 -17.89 -2.58
C GLU A 65 10.42 -18.85 -3.61
N ASN A 66 11.18 -18.34 -4.58
CA ASN A 66 11.69 -19.11 -5.70
C ASN A 66 13.10 -18.70 -6.10
N VAL A 67 13.89 -19.67 -6.56
CA VAL A 67 15.18 -19.44 -7.20
C VAL A 67 15.23 -20.20 -8.52
N ALA A 68 15.52 -19.50 -9.61
CA ALA A 68 15.72 -20.08 -10.93
C ALA A 68 17.18 -19.84 -11.35
N ILE A 69 17.88 -20.88 -11.78
CA ILE A 69 19.28 -20.81 -12.19
C ILE A 69 19.48 -21.54 -13.52
N GLY A 70 20.27 -20.95 -14.42
CA GLY A 70 20.49 -21.52 -15.76
C GLY A 70 21.32 -22.81 -15.73
N ASP A 71 22.47 -22.81 -15.05
CA ASP A 71 23.36 -23.98 -14.91
C ASP A 71 23.34 -24.51 -13.47
N SER A 72 22.29 -25.25 -13.11
CA SER A 72 22.09 -25.83 -11.76
C SER A 72 23.11 -26.93 -11.41
N LEU A 73 23.78 -27.52 -12.40
CA LEU A 73 24.82 -28.55 -12.16
C LEU A 73 26.13 -27.92 -11.66
N ALA A 74 26.39 -26.68 -12.04
CA ALA A 74 27.60 -25.97 -11.68
C ALA A 74 27.52 -25.25 -10.33
N TRP A 75 26.31 -25.09 -9.80
CA TRP A 75 26.04 -24.28 -8.63
C TRP A 75 25.10 -25.00 -7.68
N GLN A 76 25.59 -25.27 -6.48
CA GLN A 76 24.72 -25.58 -5.36
C GLN A 76 24.18 -24.27 -4.78
N VAL A 77 22.86 -24.15 -4.77
CA VAL A 77 22.12 -22.99 -4.27
C VAL A 77 21.23 -23.45 -3.12
N THR A 78 21.34 -22.82 -1.96
CA THR A 78 20.61 -23.27 -0.75
C THR A 78 20.16 -22.08 0.09
N PRO A 79 18.84 -21.85 0.24
CA PRO A 79 18.33 -20.88 1.19
C PRO A 79 18.54 -21.33 2.65
N ASN A 80 18.64 -20.39 3.58
CA ASN A 80 18.53 -20.72 5.01
C ASN A 80 17.07 -21.01 5.43
N ARG A 81 16.85 -21.50 6.65
CA ARG A 81 15.50 -21.81 7.17
C ARG A 81 14.55 -20.61 7.19
N ARG A 82 15.06 -19.40 7.48
CA ARG A 82 14.29 -18.15 7.44
C ARG A 82 14.05 -17.65 6.01
N ALA A 83 14.74 -18.22 5.03
CA ALA A 83 14.72 -17.87 3.62
C ALA A 83 15.05 -16.39 3.34
N ASN A 84 15.96 -15.78 4.11
CA ASN A 84 16.47 -14.43 3.85
C ASN A 84 17.99 -14.43 3.51
N LEU A 85 18.64 -15.59 3.64
CA LEU A 85 20.01 -15.81 3.20
C LEU A 85 20.03 -16.87 2.11
N LEU A 86 20.84 -16.66 1.08
CA LEU A 86 21.07 -17.61 0.00
C LEU A 86 22.54 -18.00 -0.05
N PHE A 87 22.84 -19.28 0.13
CA PHE A 87 24.18 -19.83 0.02
C PHE A 87 24.43 -20.31 -1.41
N LEU A 88 25.55 -19.87 -1.99
CA LEU A 88 26.00 -20.21 -3.33
C LEU A 88 27.36 -20.89 -3.23
N LYS A 89 27.46 -22.11 -3.79
CA LYS A 89 28.70 -22.87 -3.85
C LYS A 89 28.93 -23.36 -5.28
N PRO A 90 29.98 -22.87 -5.96
CA PRO A 90 30.39 -23.44 -7.24
C PRO A 90 30.87 -24.88 -7.06
N MET A 91 30.36 -25.78 -7.90
CA MET A 91 30.70 -27.21 -7.93
C MET A 91 31.67 -27.55 -9.05
N ALA A 92 31.71 -26.72 -10.10
CA ALA A 92 32.62 -26.87 -11.23
C ALA A 92 33.05 -25.51 -11.78
N ARG A 93 34.22 -25.45 -12.44
CA ARG A 93 34.59 -24.28 -13.26
C ARG A 93 33.64 -24.24 -14.46
N ARG A 94 32.94 -23.12 -14.65
CA ARG A 94 32.01 -22.92 -15.77
C ARG A 94 32.03 -21.48 -16.25
N PRO A 95 31.68 -21.25 -17.53
CA PRO A 95 31.44 -19.90 -18.03
C PRO A 95 30.25 -19.26 -17.31
N GLN A 96 29.98 -18.01 -17.68
CA GLN A 96 28.91 -17.21 -17.12
C GLN A 96 27.52 -17.87 -17.27
N THR A 97 26.71 -17.81 -16.22
CA THR A 97 25.27 -18.17 -16.26
C THR A 97 24.44 -17.11 -15.54
N ASN A 98 23.12 -17.28 -15.52
CA ASN A 98 22.19 -16.39 -14.84
C ASN A 98 21.51 -17.07 -13.66
N MET A 99 21.04 -16.26 -12.73
CA MET A 99 20.16 -16.69 -11.64
C MET A 99 19.17 -15.58 -11.31
N THR A 100 17.90 -15.94 -11.14
CA THR A 100 16.85 -15.05 -10.66
C THR A 100 16.38 -15.52 -9.29
N VAL A 101 16.27 -14.61 -8.34
CA VAL A 101 15.70 -14.88 -7.01
C VAL A 101 14.44 -14.03 -6.86
N VAL A 102 13.34 -14.68 -6.51
CA VAL A 102 12.05 -14.04 -6.23
C VAL A 102 11.76 -14.19 -4.74
N THR A 103 11.46 -13.07 -4.10
CA THR A 103 11.02 -13.00 -2.70
C THR A 103 9.61 -12.43 -2.63
N ASN A 104 9.01 -12.44 -1.44
CA ASN A 104 7.72 -11.80 -1.16
C ASN A 104 7.69 -10.28 -1.44
N LEU A 105 8.83 -9.58 -1.47
CA LEU A 105 8.88 -8.12 -1.68
C LEU A 105 9.56 -7.73 -2.99
N ARG A 106 10.57 -8.48 -3.43
CA ARG A 106 11.52 -8.05 -4.46
C ARG A 106 11.97 -9.20 -5.35
N ARG A 107 12.35 -8.85 -6.58
CA ARG A 107 13.03 -9.75 -7.53
C ARG A 107 14.47 -9.26 -7.74
N TYR A 108 15.38 -10.22 -7.85
CA TYR A 108 16.81 -9.99 -8.07
C TYR A 108 17.27 -10.76 -9.29
N ASN A 109 18.10 -10.13 -10.12
CA ASN A 109 18.72 -10.73 -11.28
C ASN A 109 20.23 -10.77 -11.10
N PHE A 110 20.82 -11.95 -11.26
CA PHE A 110 22.24 -12.19 -11.04
C PHE A 110 22.90 -12.75 -12.29
N GLN A 111 24.11 -12.28 -12.52
CA GLN A 111 25.08 -12.88 -13.41
C GLN A 111 26.10 -13.64 -12.57
N LEU A 112 26.19 -14.96 -12.75
CA LEU A 112 27.07 -15.83 -11.97
C LEU A 112 28.31 -16.20 -12.78
N THR A 113 29.48 -16.21 -12.15
CA THR A 113 30.73 -16.73 -12.72
C THR A 113 31.44 -17.64 -11.73
N ALA A 114 31.75 -18.87 -12.15
CA ALA A 114 32.39 -19.88 -11.33
C ALA A 114 33.89 -19.97 -11.62
N LEU A 115 34.68 -19.28 -10.78
CA LEU A 115 36.14 -19.34 -10.79
C LEU A 115 36.61 -20.65 -10.15
N GLY A 116 37.83 -21.07 -10.49
CA GLY A 116 38.34 -22.30 -9.92
C GLY A 116 39.25 -22.16 -8.71
N GLN A 117 39.67 -20.93 -8.39
CA GLN A 117 40.29 -20.61 -7.11
C GLN A 117 39.83 -19.23 -6.65
N PRO A 118 39.74 -19.00 -5.32
CA PRO A 118 39.38 -17.69 -4.80
C PRO A 118 40.43 -16.64 -5.16
N VAL A 119 39.98 -15.42 -5.47
CA VAL A 119 40.87 -14.28 -5.68
C VAL A 119 40.91 -13.41 -4.42
N ARG A 120 41.97 -12.62 -4.27
CA ARG A 120 42.10 -11.69 -3.15
C ARG A 120 40.92 -10.71 -3.14
N GLY A 121 40.28 -10.54 -1.99
CA GLY A 121 39.11 -9.67 -1.84
C GLY A 121 37.81 -10.26 -2.40
N MET A 122 37.77 -11.57 -2.70
CA MET A 122 36.50 -12.23 -3.03
C MET A 122 35.54 -12.16 -1.82
N PRO A 123 34.27 -11.78 -2.03
CA PRO A 123 33.32 -11.66 -0.94
C PRO A 123 32.98 -13.02 -0.32
N PHE A 124 32.83 -13.04 1.01
CA PHE A 124 32.08 -14.08 1.71
C PHE A 124 30.59 -13.76 1.72
N THR A 125 30.25 -12.48 1.80
CA THR A 125 28.87 -12.02 1.90
C THR A 125 28.64 -10.83 0.99
N VAL A 126 27.50 -10.83 0.29
CA VAL A 126 26.96 -9.68 -0.45
C VAL A 126 25.65 -9.27 0.21
N ARG A 127 25.56 -8.00 0.60
CA ARG A 127 24.38 -7.37 1.22
C ARG A 127 23.76 -6.36 0.28
N PHE A 128 22.44 -6.33 0.25
CA PHE A 128 21.71 -5.28 -0.44
C PHE A 128 21.48 -4.08 0.48
N VAL A 129 21.71 -2.89 -0.08
CA VAL A 129 21.33 -1.62 0.53
C VAL A 129 20.06 -1.15 -0.16
N TYR A 130 19.03 -0.89 0.63
CA TYR A 130 17.74 -0.47 0.12
C TYR A 130 17.59 1.03 0.35
N ALA A 131 17.16 1.75 -0.69
CA ALA A 131 16.71 3.12 -0.49
C ALA A 131 15.60 3.11 0.56
N ALA A 132 15.69 4.01 1.55
CA ALA A 132 14.55 4.27 2.42
C ALA A 132 13.35 4.54 1.51
N PRO A 133 12.17 3.96 1.79
CA PRO A 133 10.98 4.35 1.06
C PRO A 133 10.94 5.87 1.14
N VAL A 134 10.92 6.53 -0.03
CA VAL A 134 10.63 7.95 -0.06
C VAL A 134 9.27 8.01 0.60
N ALA A 135 9.22 8.47 1.85
CA ALA A 135 7.97 8.79 2.47
C ALA A 135 7.38 9.83 1.52
N VAL A 136 6.44 9.39 0.67
CA VAL A 136 5.39 10.29 0.26
C VAL A 136 4.81 10.66 1.61
N VAL A 137 5.24 11.80 2.12
CA VAL A 137 4.56 12.44 3.23
C VAL A 137 3.23 12.78 2.60
N GLU A 138 2.31 11.80 2.62
CA GLU A 138 0.91 12.08 2.45
C GLU A 138 0.63 12.97 3.65
N SER A 139 0.72 14.28 3.40
CA SER A 139 0.32 15.28 4.37
C SER A 139 -1.03 14.80 4.87
N ALA A 140 -1.15 14.58 6.18
CA ALA A 140 -2.43 14.20 6.76
C ALA A 140 -3.50 15.08 6.10
N PRO A 141 -4.57 14.49 5.54
CA PRO A 141 -5.57 15.27 4.84
C PRO A 141 -5.97 16.43 5.76
N PRO A 142 -6.10 17.65 5.22
CA PRO A 142 -6.45 18.81 6.03
C PRO A 142 -7.68 18.46 6.87
N PRO A 143 -7.74 18.92 8.14
CA PRO A 143 -8.88 18.61 9.00
C PRO A 143 -10.18 18.97 8.28
N ASP A 144 -11.20 18.11 8.41
CA ASP A 144 -12.49 18.36 7.76
C ASP A 144 -13.00 19.75 8.16
N PRO A 145 -13.50 20.56 7.20
CA PRO A 145 -14.01 21.89 7.50
C PRO A 145 -15.16 21.81 8.52
N PRO A 146 -15.34 22.82 9.39
CA PRO A 146 -16.44 22.84 10.35
C PRO A 146 -17.79 22.59 9.65
N PRO A 147 -18.73 21.87 10.29
CA PRO A 147 -19.98 21.51 9.66
C PRO A 147 -20.84 22.76 9.37
N GLU A 148 -21.33 22.86 8.13
CA GLU A 148 -22.25 23.91 7.69
C GLU A 148 -23.66 23.57 8.18
N VAL A 149 -24.36 24.52 8.80
CA VAL A 149 -25.75 24.30 9.25
C VAL A 149 -26.68 24.57 8.07
N ARG A 150 -27.19 23.52 7.41
CA ARG A 150 -28.12 23.65 6.28
C ARG A 150 -29.58 23.56 6.69
N ASN A 151 -29.86 22.71 7.67
CA ASN A 151 -31.20 22.57 8.23
C ASN A 151 -31.11 22.30 9.74
N ALA A 152 -31.90 23.03 10.51
CA ALA A 152 -32.02 22.87 11.96
C ALA A 152 -33.49 22.71 12.40
N ALA A 153 -34.41 22.49 11.45
CA ALA A 153 -35.83 22.33 11.71
C ALA A 153 -36.11 20.90 12.18
N TYR A 154 -35.76 20.62 13.44
CA TYR A 154 -36.03 19.34 14.09
C TYR A 154 -37.01 19.52 15.25
N ALA A 155 -38.10 18.77 15.23
CA ALA A 155 -39.07 18.68 16.31
C ALA A 155 -38.84 17.40 17.12
N PHE A 156 -39.43 17.29 18.32
CA PHE A 156 -39.32 16.07 19.11
C PHE A 156 -40.62 15.69 19.82
N GLN A 157 -40.74 14.42 20.17
CA GLN A 157 -41.82 13.85 20.96
C GLN A 157 -41.27 12.77 21.90
N GLY A 158 -41.78 12.71 23.13
CA GLY A 158 -41.40 11.69 24.11
C GLY A 158 -40.60 12.27 25.27
N SER A 159 -39.69 11.47 25.84
CA SER A 159 -38.90 11.85 27.01
C SER A 159 -38.03 13.07 26.71
N ARG A 160 -37.85 13.97 27.69
CA ARG A 160 -36.88 15.06 27.56
C ARG A 160 -35.48 14.65 28.00
N ALA A 161 -35.35 13.49 28.65
CA ALA A 161 -34.10 13.01 29.23
C ALA A 161 -33.06 12.57 28.19
N LEU A 162 -33.46 12.38 26.92
CA LEU A 162 -32.57 12.05 25.81
C LEU A 162 -32.55 13.16 24.74
N LEU A 163 -33.12 14.33 25.03
CA LEU A 163 -33.24 15.38 24.05
C LEU A 163 -31.88 16.06 23.84
N PRO A 164 -31.31 16.04 22.64
CA PRO A 164 -30.09 16.77 22.34
C PRO A 164 -30.28 18.28 22.56
N VAL A 165 -29.25 18.97 23.02
CA VAL A 165 -29.26 20.44 23.14
C VAL A 165 -29.24 21.13 21.78
N ARG A 166 -28.78 20.42 20.74
CA ARG A 166 -28.78 20.90 19.36
C ARG A 166 -28.87 19.74 18.39
N ILE A 167 -29.69 19.92 17.35
CA ILE A 167 -29.80 19.01 16.22
C ILE A 167 -29.78 19.83 14.94
N PHE A 168 -28.97 19.43 13.97
CA PHE A 168 -28.95 20.02 12.64
C PHE A 168 -28.36 19.04 11.62
N ASP A 169 -28.54 19.30 10.34
CA ASP A 169 -27.84 18.62 9.25
C ASP A 169 -27.05 19.60 8.38
N ASP A 170 -26.03 19.07 7.70
CA ASP A 170 -25.20 19.79 6.72
C ASP A 170 -25.55 19.45 5.26
N GLY A 171 -26.72 18.84 5.05
CA GLY A 171 -27.13 18.31 3.75
C GLY A 171 -26.56 16.92 3.41
N ARG A 172 -25.73 16.32 4.27
CA ARG A 172 -25.23 14.94 4.14
C ARG A 172 -25.41 14.13 5.42
N ASP A 173 -24.99 14.68 6.54
CA ASP A 173 -24.98 14.05 7.85
C ASP A 173 -25.87 14.80 8.85
N THR A 174 -26.40 14.10 9.85
CA THR A 174 -27.16 14.72 10.96
C THR A 174 -26.31 14.76 12.23
N TYR A 175 -26.22 15.92 12.85
CA TYR A 175 -25.40 16.23 14.01
C TYR A 175 -26.27 16.37 15.25
N PHE A 176 -25.94 15.63 16.31
CA PHE A 176 -26.58 15.71 17.62
C PHE A 176 -25.56 16.19 18.66
N ALA A 177 -25.86 17.27 19.36
CA ALA A 177 -25.11 17.69 20.53
C ALA A 177 -25.85 17.25 21.79
N PHE A 178 -25.21 16.44 22.62
CA PHE A 178 -25.70 16.07 23.95
C PHE A 178 -24.95 16.86 25.02
N ARG A 179 -25.52 16.94 26.23
CA ARG A 179 -24.82 17.51 27.37
C ARG A 179 -23.69 16.55 27.79
N SER A 180 -22.56 17.11 28.21
CA SER A 180 -21.34 16.35 28.52
C SER A 180 -21.45 15.43 29.75
N ASP A 181 -22.51 15.61 30.55
CA ASP A 181 -22.77 14.95 31.83
C ASP A 181 -23.86 13.86 31.77
N GLU A 182 -24.37 13.54 30.58
CA GLU A 182 -25.45 12.55 30.40
C GLU A 182 -24.97 11.28 29.69
N ASP A 183 -25.52 10.12 30.11
CA ASP A 183 -25.31 8.84 29.42
C ASP A 183 -25.89 8.89 28.00
N LEU A 184 -25.12 8.47 27.00
CA LEU A 184 -25.50 8.62 25.60
C LEU A 184 -26.62 7.63 25.20
N PRO A 185 -27.63 8.08 24.43
CA PRO A 185 -28.66 7.19 23.90
C PRO A 185 -28.17 6.40 22.69
N ALA A 186 -28.80 5.26 22.43
CA ALA A 186 -28.75 4.64 21.11
C ALA A 186 -29.61 5.44 20.13
N VAL A 187 -29.09 5.73 18.93
CA VAL A 187 -29.80 6.47 17.88
C VAL A 187 -30.16 5.52 16.75
N PHE A 188 -31.40 5.59 16.29
CA PHE A 188 -31.93 4.86 15.13
C PHE A 188 -32.51 5.86 14.15
N ALA A 189 -32.41 5.61 12.85
CA ALA A 189 -33.10 6.39 11.83
C ALA A 189 -34.53 5.86 11.63
N ILE A 190 -35.47 6.75 11.28
CA ILE A 190 -36.82 6.37 10.85
C ILE A 190 -36.82 6.33 9.31
N ASP A 191 -37.04 5.14 8.76
CA ASP A 191 -37.11 4.91 7.32
C ASP A 191 -38.46 5.37 6.73
N SER A 192 -38.60 5.29 5.40
CA SER A 192 -39.80 5.78 4.69
C SER A 192 -41.10 5.05 5.03
N ASP A 193 -41.00 3.79 5.45
CA ASP A 193 -42.10 2.95 5.91
C ASP A 193 -42.41 3.12 7.41
N GLY A 194 -41.64 3.97 8.10
CA GLY A 194 -41.75 4.19 9.55
C GLY A 194 -40.97 3.17 10.40
N ALA A 195 -40.24 2.23 9.79
CA ALA A 195 -39.37 1.30 10.52
C ALA A 195 -38.15 2.01 11.12
N GLU A 196 -37.62 1.46 12.20
CA GLU A 196 -36.37 1.92 12.82
C GLU A 196 -35.18 1.17 12.21
N SER A 197 -34.20 1.88 11.67
CA SER A 197 -32.95 1.31 11.14
C SER A 197 -31.74 1.77 11.93
N VAL A 198 -30.73 0.90 12.00
CA VAL A 198 -29.45 1.23 12.65
C VAL A 198 -28.74 2.30 11.82
N VAL A 199 -28.21 3.31 12.51
CA VAL A 199 -27.37 4.35 11.90
C VAL A 199 -25.94 4.25 12.43
N ASN A 200 -24.96 4.50 11.58
CA ASN A 200 -23.58 4.56 12.03
C ASN A 200 -23.34 5.94 12.66
N LEU A 201 -22.87 5.93 13.90
CA LEU A 201 -22.59 7.13 14.68
C LEU A 201 -21.09 7.28 14.84
N ARG A 202 -20.60 8.49 14.56
CA ARG A 202 -19.22 8.88 14.85
C ARG A 202 -19.19 10.12 15.73
N LEU A 203 -18.22 10.20 16.64
CA LEU A 203 -17.99 11.39 17.43
C LEU A 203 -17.05 12.33 16.66
N ARG A 204 -17.49 13.56 16.39
CA ARG A 204 -16.70 14.58 15.69
C ARG A 204 -16.95 15.95 16.31
N ASP A 205 -15.89 16.63 16.74
CA ASP A 205 -15.94 18.00 17.24
C ASP A 205 -17.01 18.25 18.33
N GLY A 206 -17.27 17.24 19.18
CA GLY A 206 -18.28 17.30 20.24
C GLY A 206 -19.71 16.94 19.80
N PHE A 207 -19.91 16.53 18.54
CA PHE A 207 -21.19 16.07 18.00
C PHE A 207 -21.19 14.56 17.75
N PHE A 208 -22.33 13.93 18.00
CA PHE A 208 -22.64 12.61 17.48
C PHE A 208 -23.19 12.78 16.08
N VAL A 209 -22.47 12.27 15.10
CA VAL A 209 -22.78 12.45 13.68
C VAL A 209 -23.33 11.14 13.15
N ALA A 210 -24.61 11.16 12.81
CA ALA A 210 -25.26 10.13 12.02
C ALA A 210 -24.88 10.31 10.56
N ASP A 211 -24.40 9.23 9.92
CA ASP A 211 -23.92 9.20 8.54
C ASP A 211 -25.04 9.25 7.47
N ARG A 212 -26.12 9.97 7.77
CA ARG A 212 -27.26 10.19 6.89
C ARG A 212 -28.17 11.30 7.38
N ILE A 213 -29.00 11.78 6.47
CA ILE A 213 -30.22 12.53 6.77
C ILE A 213 -31.41 11.58 6.68
N ALA A 214 -32.26 11.58 7.71
CA ALA A 214 -33.48 10.79 7.78
C ALA A 214 -34.72 11.67 8.04
N ARG A 215 -35.91 11.09 7.84
CA ARG A 215 -37.20 11.73 8.17
C ARG A 215 -37.33 12.01 9.66
N GLY A 216 -36.63 11.21 10.46
CA GLY A 216 -36.54 11.38 11.90
C GLY A 216 -35.59 10.36 12.49
N PHE A 217 -35.40 10.45 13.79
CA PHE A 217 -34.53 9.57 14.55
C PHE A 217 -35.23 9.16 15.85
N VAL A 218 -34.93 7.96 16.33
CA VAL A 218 -35.38 7.47 17.63
C VAL A 218 -34.18 7.32 18.55
N LEU A 219 -34.23 8.00 19.69
CA LEU A 219 -33.20 7.97 20.73
C LEU A 219 -33.74 7.11 21.87
N ARG A 220 -32.96 6.11 22.29
CA ARG A 220 -33.36 5.14 23.31
C ARG A 220 -32.30 5.00 24.40
N ARG A 221 -32.74 4.97 25.66
CA ARG A 221 -31.89 4.67 26.82
C ARG A 221 -32.77 4.08 27.93
N GLY A 222 -32.57 2.80 28.26
CA GLY A 222 -33.45 2.10 29.21
C GLY A 222 -34.91 2.15 28.76
N GLY A 223 -35.80 2.66 29.62
CA GLY A 223 -37.22 2.88 29.29
C GLY A 223 -37.53 4.21 28.59
N ASP A 224 -36.57 5.13 28.52
CA ASP A 224 -36.75 6.43 27.87
C ASP A 224 -36.68 6.30 26.35
N ILE A 225 -37.63 6.95 25.67
CA ILE A 225 -37.70 7.05 24.22
C ILE A 225 -37.96 8.50 23.83
N THR A 226 -37.12 9.05 22.96
CA THR A 226 -37.32 10.37 22.33
C THR A 226 -37.31 10.19 20.82
N ARG A 227 -38.38 10.61 20.16
CA ARG A 227 -38.45 10.67 18.70
C ARG A 227 -38.14 12.09 18.27
N VAL A 228 -37.25 12.23 17.31
CA VAL A 228 -36.89 13.50 16.68
C VAL A 228 -37.39 13.43 15.24
N PHE A 229 -38.06 14.47 14.77
CA PHE A 229 -38.60 14.55 13.41
C PHE A 229 -37.89 15.67 12.65
N ASN A 230 -37.46 15.37 11.43
CA ASN A 230 -36.86 16.35 10.53
C ASN A 230 -37.95 17.04 9.71
N GLU A 231 -38.40 18.20 10.17
CA GLU A 231 -39.44 19.02 9.52
C GLU A 231 -38.94 19.64 8.21
N GLY A 232 -37.62 19.74 8.04
CA GLY A 232 -36.97 20.21 6.82
C GLY A 232 -36.63 19.10 5.81
N PHE A 233 -37.04 17.85 6.05
CA PHE A 233 -36.62 16.71 5.23
C PHE A 233 -37.06 16.85 3.77
N ARG A 234 -36.08 16.90 2.87
CA ARG A 234 -36.28 16.83 1.42
C ARG A 234 -35.72 15.51 0.90
N GLN A 235 -36.56 14.71 0.26
CA GLN A 235 -36.14 13.46 -0.34
C GLN A 235 -35.18 13.76 -1.50
N SER A 236 -33.93 13.31 -1.39
CA SER A 236 -33.02 13.30 -2.52
C SER A 236 -33.41 12.13 -3.44
N GLU A 237 -33.76 12.40 -4.70
CA GLU A 237 -34.29 11.43 -5.69
C GLU A 237 -33.29 10.33 -6.14
N THR A 238 -32.21 10.09 -5.40
CA THR A 238 -31.19 9.10 -5.79
C THR A 238 -31.47 7.76 -5.12
N SER A 239 -32.38 6.98 -5.71
CA SER A 239 -32.32 5.50 -5.84
C SER A 239 -33.67 4.95 -6.30
N GLN A 240 -34.10 5.28 -7.52
CA GLN A 240 -34.94 4.35 -8.27
C GLN A 240 -34.01 3.43 -9.05
N VAL A 241 -33.58 2.32 -8.44
CA VAL A 241 -33.20 1.16 -9.24
C VAL A 241 -34.51 0.67 -9.88
N PRO A 242 -34.63 0.62 -11.22
CA PRO A 242 -35.86 0.14 -11.82
C PRO A 242 -36.12 -1.29 -11.36
N GLU A 243 -37.28 -1.53 -10.75
CA GLU A 243 -37.81 -2.86 -10.47
C GLU A 243 -38.09 -3.57 -11.81
N LYS A 244 -37.04 -4.14 -12.40
CA LYS A 244 -37.21 -5.14 -13.43
C LYS A 244 -36.28 -6.31 -13.14
N PRO A 245 -36.78 -7.40 -12.53
CA PRO A 245 -35.99 -8.61 -12.43
C PRO A 245 -35.68 -9.07 -13.86
N ARG A 246 -34.39 -9.14 -14.21
CA ARG A 246 -33.97 -9.75 -15.47
C ARG A 246 -34.25 -11.25 -15.37
N SER A 247 -35.30 -11.73 -16.04
CA SER A 247 -35.56 -13.16 -16.20
C SER A 247 -34.51 -13.76 -17.16
N PHE A 248 -33.40 -14.23 -16.62
CA PHE A 248 -32.45 -15.07 -17.36
C PHE A 248 -32.45 -16.47 -16.76
N TRP A 249 -33.47 -17.27 -17.08
CA TRP A 249 -33.38 -18.73 -17.21
C TRP A 249 -34.58 -19.22 -18.04
N ARG A 250 -34.36 -19.50 -19.32
CA ARG A 250 -35.04 -20.60 -20.00
C ARG A 250 -33.98 -21.36 -20.79
N ARG A 251 -33.75 -22.61 -20.36
CA ARG A 251 -33.09 -23.64 -21.17
C ARG A 251 -34.00 -24.03 -22.32
#